data_AF-A0A2V9IXQ5-F1
#
_entry.id   AF-A0A2V9IXQ5-F1
#
_cell.length_a   1.000
_cell.length_b   1.000
_cell.length_c   1.000
_cell.angle_alpha   90.00
_cell.angle_beta   90.00
_cell.angle_gamma   90.00
#
_symmetry.space_group_name_H-M   'P 1'
#
loop_
_entity.id
_entity.type
_entity.pdbx_description
1 polymer ?
#
loop_
_entity_poly.entity_id
_entity_poly.type
_entity_poly.pdbx_seq_one_letter_code
_entity_poly.pdbx_strand_id
1 'polypeptide(L)'
;NGFRNWATGDDIIDTGCTLKAYRRECLERLELYHGMHRFLPTLLRMRGYRVTQAPVSHYPRLRGKTKYGTWGRLVKGLGDLWAVRWMKKNRLEYGPFLEVFEADAVDKESVKVKGSKD
;
A
#
# COMPACT_ATOMS: atom_id res chain seq x y z
N ASN A 1 17.22 0.43 5.27
CA ASN A 1 15.88 1.00 5.56
C ASN A 1 15.89 2.28 6.39
N GLY A 2 16.94 2.61 7.16
CA GLY A 2 16.97 3.84 7.99
C GLY A 2 16.65 5.15 7.25
N PHE A 3 17.28 5.41 6.10
CA PHE A 3 16.99 6.61 5.29
C PHE A 3 15.53 6.68 4.82
N ARG A 4 14.95 5.54 4.40
CA ARG A 4 13.53 5.48 4.01
C ARG A 4 12.64 5.82 5.19
N ASN A 5 12.86 5.15 6.32
CA ASN A 5 12.07 5.32 7.54
C ASN A 5 12.10 6.77 8.03
N TRP A 6 13.26 7.42 7.99
CA TRP A 6 13.37 8.86 8.26
C TRP A 6 12.55 9.71 7.27
N ALA A 7 12.66 9.43 5.97
CA ALA A 7 11.98 10.22 4.94
C ALA A 7 10.46 9.99 4.89
N THR A 8 9.96 8.80 5.23
CA THR A 8 8.53 8.46 5.26
C THR A 8 7.90 8.58 6.65
N GLY A 9 8.70 8.72 7.72
CA GLY A 9 8.25 8.64 9.11
C GLY A 9 7.61 7.30 9.43
N ASP A 10 8.23 6.21 8.97
CA ASP A 10 7.74 4.83 9.13
C ASP A 10 8.75 3.99 9.92
N ASP A 11 8.35 2.86 10.48
CA ASP A 11 9.17 2.00 11.35
C ASP A 11 9.43 0.60 10.77
N ILE A 12 9.21 0.42 9.46
CA ILE A 12 9.37 -0.88 8.81
C ILE A 12 10.85 -1.29 8.80
N ILE A 13 11.14 -2.42 9.45
CA ILE A 13 12.45 -3.02 9.61
C ILE A 13 12.90 -3.62 8.28
N ASP A 14 12.03 -4.40 7.62
CA ASP A 14 12.32 -5.03 6.33
C ASP A 14 11.17 -4.93 5.31
N THR A 15 11.29 -4.01 4.36
CA THR A 15 10.40 -3.96 3.17
C THR A 15 10.82 -4.87 2.03
N GLY A 16 12.08 -5.31 2.04
CA GLY A 16 12.66 -6.18 1.04
C GLY A 16 12.19 -7.63 1.18
N CYS A 17 11.66 -7.99 2.35
CA CYS A 17 10.96 -9.23 2.57
C CYS A 17 9.83 -9.41 1.54
N THR A 18 9.86 -10.54 0.84
CA THR A 18 8.84 -10.93 -0.15
C THR A 18 7.59 -11.51 0.51
N LEU A 19 7.72 -12.03 1.74
CA LEU A 19 6.60 -12.58 2.49
C LEU A 19 5.80 -11.45 3.13
N LYS A 20 4.62 -11.18 2.57
CA LYS A 20 3.67 -10.18 3.09
C LYS A 20 2.26 -10.75 2.96
N ALA A 21 1.46 -10.59 4.00
CA ALA A 21 0.08 -11.05 4.04
C ALA A 21 -0.84 -9.84 4.31
N TYR A 22 -1.96 -9.79 3.59
CA TYR A 22 -2.91 -8.69 3.65
C TYR A 22 -4.33 -9.23 3.68
N ARG A 23 -5.22 -8.52 4.38
CA ARG A 23 -6.66 -8.71 4.20
C ARG A 23 -7.08 -8.10 2.88
N ARG A 24 -8.14 -8.65 2.27
CA ARG A 24 -8.65 -8.18 0.99
C ARG A 24 -9.06 -6.70 1.05
N GLU A 25 -9.77 -6.31 2.12
CA GLU A 25 -10.24 -4.93 2.31
C GLU A 25 -9.11 -3.89 2.28
N CYS A 26 -7.90 -4.27 2.69
CA CYS A 26 -6.74 -3.38 2.69
C CYS A 26 -6.26 -3.05 1.27
N LEU A 27 -6.52 -3.94 0.29
CA LEU A 27 -5.99 -3.83 -1.07
C LEU A 27 -7.02 -3.29 -2.07
N GLU A 28 -8.32 -3.51 -1.85
CA GLU A 28 -9.38 -3.22 -2.83
C GLU A 28 -9.41 -1.77 -3.32
N ARG A 29 -9.01 -0.82 -2.47
CA ARG A 29 -9.01 0.60 -2.85
C ARG A 29 -7.61 1.15 -3.15
N LEU A 30 -6.56 0.33 -3.05
CA LEU A 30 -5.17 0.81 -3.08
C LEU A 30 -4.77 1.28 -4.48
N GLU A 31 -4.20 2.49 -4.58
CA GLU A 31 -3.68 2.99 -5.85
C GLU A 31 -2.39 2.25 -6.22
N LEU A 32 -2.47 1.39 -7.24
CA LEU A 32 -1.35 0.58 -7.68
C LEU A 32 -0.48 1.36 -8.66
N TYR A 33 0.83 1.41 -8.39
CA TYR A 33 1.83 1.96 -9.31
C TYR A 33 3.04 1.04 -9.45
N HIS A 34 3.85 1.28 -10.47
CA HIS A 34 5.05 0.47 -10.73
C HIS A 34 6.05 0.60 -9.59
N GLY A 35 6.37 -0.49 -8.89
CA GLY A 35 7.29 -0.48 -7.74
C GLY A 35 6.62 -0.34 -6.37
N MET A 36 5.30 -0.17 -6.31
CA MET A 36 4.51 -0.01 -5.07
C MET A 36 4.75 -1.12 -4.03
N HIS A 37 5.05 -2.35 -4.44
CA HIS A 37 5.37 -3.47 -3.54
C HIS A 37 6.47 -3.19 -2.49
N ARG A 38 7.34 -2.21 -2.76
CA ARG A 38 8.38 -1.75 -1.82
C ARG A 38 7.83 -0.87 -0.70
N PHE A 39 6.73 -0.17 -0.94
CA PHE A 39 6.11 0.81 -0.04
C PHE A 39 4.68 0.45 0.38
N LEU A 40 4.20 -0.72 -0.04
CA LEU A 40 2.88 -1.25 0.29
C LEU A 40 2.53 -1.13 1.78
N PRO A 41 3.40 -1.50 2.74
CA PRO A 41 3.07 -1.34 4.15
C PRO A 41 2.98 0.15 4.57
N THR A 42 3.82 1.04 4.03
CA THR A 42 3.73 2.50 4.26
C THR A 42 2.42 3.06 3.72
N LEU A 43 2.00 2.65 2.52
CA LEU A 43 0.73 3.09 1.90
C LEU A 43 -0.49 2.63 2.70
N LEU A 44 -0.45 1.42 3.23
CA LEU A 44 -1.50 0.92 4.11
C LEU A 44 -1.59 1.73 5.41
N ARG A 45 -0.45 2.06 6.04
CA ARG A 45 -0.43 2.95 7.21
C ARG A 45 -0.95 4.35 6.90
N MET A 46 -0.60 4.90 5.73
CA MET A 46 -1.13 6.20 5.27
C MET A 46 -2.64 6.21 5.13
N ARG A 47 -3.27 5.05 4.94
CA ARG A 47 -4.73 4.88 4.89
C ARG A 47 -5.37 4.53 6.23
N GLY A 48 -4.60 4.49 7.31
CA GLY A 48 -5.11 4.18 8.65
C GLY A 48 -5.13 2.68 8.98
N TYR A 49 -4.64 1.81 8.11
CA TYR A 49 -4.52 0.39 8.42
C TYR A 49 -3.35 0.11 9.37
N ARG A 50 -3.51 -0.89 10.23
CA ARG A 50 -2.43 -1.39 11.09
C ARG A 50 -1.53 -2.33 10.31
N VAL A 51 -0.22 -2.12 10.44
CA VAL A 51 0.81 -2.98 9.88
C VAL A 51 1.67 -3.50 11.02
N THR A 52 1.90 -4.81 11.05
CA THR A 52 2.73 -5.49 12.05
C THR A 52 3.83 -6.29 11.35
N GLN A 53 4.95 -6.50 12.05
CA GLN A 53 6.09 -7.26 11.54
C GLN A 53 6.29 -8.48 12.43
N ALA A 54 6.31 -9.67 11.82
CA ALA A 54 6.61 -10.92 12.51
C ALA A 54 8.02 -11.38 12.12
N PRO A 55 8.87 -11.78 13.08
CA PRO A 55 10.19 -12.32 12.77
C PRO A 55 10.03 -13.64 12.02
N VAL A 56 10.83 -13.81 10.96
CA VAL A 56 10.87 -15.04 10.17
C VAL A 56 12.31 -15.52 10.02
N SER A 57 12.51 -16.84 10.06
CA SER A 57 13.82 -17.44 9.87
C SER A 57 14.21 -17.44 8.40
N HIS A 58 15.39 -16.91 8.09
CA HIS A 58 15.96 -16.96 6.75
C HIS A 58 16.92 -18.14 6.62
N TYR A 59 16.76 -18.94 5.58
CA TYR A 59 17.67 -20.04 5.26
C TYR A 59 18.70 -19.61 4.21
N PRO A 60 19.98 -20.00 4.37
CA PRO A 60 21.01 -19.67 3.40
C PRO A 60 20.69 -20.31 2.04
N ARG A 61 20.90 -19.57 0.96
CA ARG A 61 20.70 -20.08 -0.40
C ARG A 61 21.78 -21.12 -0.72
N LEU A 62 21.38 -22.35 -1.04
CA LEU A 62 22.30 -23.46 -1.31
C LEU A 62 22.87 -23.47 -2.74
N ARG A 63 22.16 -22.91 -3.73
CA ARG A 63 22.55 -22.95 -5.16
C ARG A 63 22.11 -21.71 -5.93
N GLY A 64 22.83 -21.39 -7.00
CA GLY A 64 22.53 -20.30 -7.95
C GLY A 64 23.26 -18.98 -7.65
N LYS A 65 23.52 -18.19 -8.71
CA LYS A 65 24.08 -16.83 -8.59
C LYS A 65 22.96 -15.80 -8.37
N THR A 66 23.23 -14.80 -7.54
CA THR A 66 22.33 -13.67 -7.30
C THR A 66 22.10 -12.89 -8.59
N LYS A 67 20.87 -12.91 -9.12
CA LYS A 67 20.44 -12.05 -10.24
C LYS A 67 20.09 -10.61 -9.78
N TYR A 68 20.64 -10.17 -8.65
CA TYR A 68 20.26 -8.93 -7.99
C TYR A 68 21.26 -7.82 -8.33
N GLY A 69 20.88 -6.93 -9.26
CA GLY A 69 21.60 -5.67 -9.47
C GLY A 69 21.25 -4.65 -8.37
N THR A 70 22.25 -4.21 -7.61
CA THR A 70 22.07 -3.30 -6.47
C THR A 70 21.82 -1.86 -6.93
N TRP A 71 22.58 -1.39 -7.93
CA TRP A 71 22.56 0.00 -8.40
C TRP A 71 21.23 0.41 -9.06
N GLY A 72 20.70 -0.40 -9.99
CA GLY A 72 19.43 -0.09 -10.66
C GLY A 72 18.22 -0.11 -9.73
N ARG A 73 18.27 -0.84 -8.61
CA ARG A 73 17.22 -0.82 -7.58
C ARG A 73 17.30 0.37 -6.65
N LEU A 74 18.51 0.87 -6.38
CA LEU A 74 18.71 2.02 -5.50
C LEU A 74 18.10 3.27 -6.11
N VAL A 75 18.36 3.52 -7.40
CA VAL A 75 17.80 4.67 -8.14
C VAL A 75 16.27 4.57 -8.22
N LYS A 76 15.72 3.40 -8.60
CA LYS A 76 14.27 3.20 -8.64
C LYS A 76 13.63 3.36 -7.25
N GLY A 77 14.25 2.81 -6.21
CA GLY A 77 13.76 2.93 -4.84
C GLY A 77 13.81 4.36 -4.29
N LEU A 78 14.76 5.19 -4.74
CA LEU A 78 14.82 6.60 -4.38
C LEU A 78 13.71 7.41 -5.06
N GLY A 79 13.43 7.13 -6.34
CA GLY A 79 12.29 7.73 -7.05
C GLY A 79 10.95 7.38 -6.39
N ASP A 80 10.75 6.10 -6.07
CA ASP A 80 9.56 5.65 -5.35
C ASP A 80 9.43 6.30 -3.96
N LEU A 81 10.54 6.49 -3.24
CA LEU A 81 10.55 7.17 -1.94
C LEU A 81 10.07 8.62 -2.08
N TRP A 82 10.57 9.34 -3.08
CA TRP A 82 10.12 10.70 -3.37
C TRP A 82 8.64 10.75 -3.71
N ALA A 83 8.15 9.82 -4.53
CA ALA A 83 6.73 9.71 -4.86
C ALA A 83 5.86 9.50 -3.61
N VAL A 84 6.21 8.54 -2.75
CA VAL A 84 5.46 8.24 -1.52
C VAL A 84 5.50 9.42 -0.54
N ARG A 85 6.67 10.07 -0.40
CA ARG A 85 6.80 11.26 0.45
C ARG A 85 5.95 12.42 -0.07
N TRP A 86 5.94 12.64 -1.38
CA TRP A 86 5.09 13.65 -2.03
C TRP A 86 3.61 13.32 -1.85
N MET A 87 3.19 12.06 -2.06
CA MET A 87 1.81 11.61 -1.82
C MET A 87 1.39 11.82 -0.37
N LYS A 88 2.26 11.47 0.59
CA LYS A 88 1.99 11.69 2.03
C LYS A 88 1.80 13.17 2.36
N LYS A 89 2.58 14.06 1.73
CA LYS A 89 2.48 15.51 1.92
C LYS A 89 1.21 16.11 1.27
N ASN A 90 0.81 15.60 0.11
CA ASN A 90 -0.30 16.16 -0.68
C ASN A 90 -1.60 15.35 -0.53
N ARG A 91 -1.70 14.51 0.50
CA ARG A 91 -2.90 13.70 0.75
C ARG A 91 -4.05 14.62 1.16
N LEU A 92 -5.03 14.73 0.27
CA LEU A 92 -6.29 15.41 0.56
C LEU A 92 -7.19 14.42 1.32
N GLU A 93 -7.59 14.78 2.54
CA GLU A 93 -8.50 13.97 3.34
C GLU A 93 -9.94 14.18 2.87
N TYR A 94 -10.31 13.53 1.77
CA TYR A 94 -11.69 13.51 1.25
C TYR A 94 -12.62 12.56 2.03
N GLY A 95 -12.15 11.96 3.13
CA GLY A 95 -12.87 10.94 3.90
C GLY A 95 -14.32 11.30 4.23
N PRO A 96 -14.60 12.49 4.79
CA PRO A 96 -15.98 12.89 5.10
C PRO A 96 -16.85 13.09 3.86
N PHE A 97 -16.25 13.51 2.74
CA PHE A 97 -16.98 13.86 1.53
C PHE A 97 -17.36 12.61 0.72
N LEU A 98 -16.42 11.68 0.52
CA LEU A 98 -16.68 10.46 -0.25
C LEU A 98 -17.64 9.49 0.45
N GLU A 99 -17.63 9.44 1.79
CA GLU A 99 -18.62 8.65 2.55
C GLU A 99 -20.05 9.17 2.32
N VAL A 100 -20.24 10.49 2.22
CA VAL A 100 -21.55 11.09 1.90
C VAL A 100 -22.00 10.71 0.50
N PHE A 101 -21.12 10.76 -0.51
CA PHE A 101 -21.49 10.35 -1.88
C PHE A 101 -21.74 8.85 -2.01
N GLU A 102 -20.98 8.01 -1.31
CA GLU A 102 -21.20 6.56 -1.30
C GLU A 102 -22.51 6.21 -0.58
N ALA A 103 -22.81 6.86 0.55
CA ALA A 103 -24.09 6.71 1.24
C ALA A 103 -25.26 7.17 0.36
N ASP A 104 -25.15 8.33 -0.28
CA ASP A 104 -26.17 8.88 -1.20
C ASP A 104 -26.33 8.03 -2.48
N ALA A 105 -25.27 7.38 -2.94
CA ALA A 105 -25.32 6.48 -4.10
C ALA A 105 -25.99 5.14 -3.75
N VAL A 106 -25.68 4.56 -2.59
CA VAL A 106 -26.33 3.33 -2.08
C VAL A 106 -27.83 3.57 -1.84
N ASP A 107 -28.18 4.74 -1.29
CA ASP A 107 -29.59 5.10 -1.04
C ASP A 107 -30.37 5.20 -2.37
N LYS A 108 -29.79 5.81 -3.41
CA LYS A 108 -30.40 5.91 -4.74
C LYS A 108 -30.50 4.57 -5.49
N GLU A 109 -29.57 3.65 -5.27
CA GLU A 109 -29.57 2.34 -5.95
C GLU A 109 -30.59 1.37 -5.31
N SER A 110 -30.83 1.50 -4.00
CA SER A 110 -31.83 0.70 -3.26
C SER A 110 -33.29 1.01 -3.63
N VAL A 111 -33.57 2.20 -4.20
CA VAL A 111 -34.92 2.61 -4.61
C VAL A 111 -35.35 2.02 -5.96
N LYS A 112 -34.43 1.44 -6.77
CA LYS A 112 -34.74 1.03 -8.16
C LYS A 112 -35.15 -0.44 -8.36
N VAL A 113 -35.30 -1.26 -7.31
CA VAL A 113 -35.57 -2.72 -7.42
C VAL A 113 -37.01 -3.13 -7.04
N LYS A 114 -37.96 -2.19 -6.95
CA LYS A 114 -39.40 -2.54 -6.81
C LYS A 114 -40.20 -2.03 -7.99
N GLY A 115 -40.24 -2.81 -9.05
CA GLY A 115 -41.14 -2.56 -10.17
C GLY A 115 -40.94 -3.50 -11.34
N SER A 116 -41.47 -4.72 -11.25
CA SER A 116 -42.31 -5.31 -12.30
C SER A 116 -42.85 -6.66 -11.80
N LYS A 117 -44.17 -6.71 -11.60
CA LYS A 117 -44.93 -7.96 -11.67
C LYS A 117 -44.89 -8.43 -13.12
N ASP A 118 -44.83 -9.74 -13.33
CA ASP A 118 -45.83 -10.55 -14.05
C ASP A 118 -45.52 -12.04 -13.88
#